data_AF-A0A6B3H8D9-F1
#
_entry.id   AF-A0A6B3H8D9-F1
#
_cell.length_a   1.000
_cell.length_b   1.000
_cell.length_c   1.000
_cell.angle_alpha   90.00
_cell.angle_beta   90.00
_cell.angle_gamma   90.00
#
_symmetry.space_group_name_H-M   'P 1'
#
loop_
_entity.id
_entity.type
_entity.pdbx_description
1 polymer ?
#
loop_
_entity_poly.entity_id
_entity_poly.type
_entity_poly.pdbx_seq_one_letter_code
_entity_poly.pdbx_strand_id
1 'polypeptide(L)'
;SAAEVEALPGPPPGEGWLYAWAWEDEAAGRVRARAFPRRGEESGIVEDEATGAAAMLLSAHLGRALNITQGRGSQILTAPAPDGTVEVGGRVLMAARG
;
A
#
# COMPACT_ATOMS: atom_id res chain seq x y z
N SER A 1 8.67 -11.74 2.99
CA SER A 1 9.14 -11.57 1.60
C SER A 1 7.98 -11.04 0.76
N ALA A 2 8.24 -10.49 -0.44
CA ALA A 2 7.17 -10.01 -1.33
C ALA A 2 6.16 -11.11 -1.70
N ALA A 3 6.64 -12.34 -1.92
CA ALA A 3 5.80 -13.50 -2.22
C ALA A 3 4.88 -13.89 -1.04
N GLU A 4 5.35 -13.76 0.21
CA GLU A 4 4.52 -14.02 1.39
C GLU A 4 3.43 -12.96 1.56
N VAL A 5 3.74 -11.68 1.27
CA VAL A 5 2.74 -10.61 1.27
C VAL A 5 1.69 -10.85 0.18
N GLU A 6 2.13 -11.21 -1.03
CA GLU A 6 1.24 -11.60 -2.12
C GLU A 6 0.30 -12.75 -1.70
N ALA A 7 0.86 -13.79 -1.08
CA ALA A 7 0.14 -15.01 -0.73
C ALA A 7 -0.79 -14.90 0.49
N LEU A 8 -0.91 -13.72 1.13
CA LEU A 8 -1.81 -13.55 2.27
C LEU A 8 -3.26 -13.87 1.86
N PRO A 9 -3.95 -14.85 2.45
CA PRO A 9 -5.36 -15.09 2.13
C PRO A 9 -6.26 -13.93 2.61
N GLY A 10 -5.75 -13.13 3.54
CA GLY A 10 -6.39 -11.99 4.20
C GLY A 10 -5.53 -11.55 5.38
N PRO A 11 -6.00 -10.62 6.22
CA PRO A 11 -5.25 -10.25 7.42
C PRO A 11 -5.24 -11.42 8.42
N PRO A 12 -4.10 -11.71 9.11
CA PRO A 12 -4.13 -12.56 10.29
C PRO A 12 -5.03 -11.96 11.39
N PRO A 13 -5.48 -12.76 12.37
CA PRO A 13 -6.26 -12.26 13.50
C PRO A 13 -5.59 -11.06 14.19
N GLY A 14 -6.39 -10.07 14.56
CA GLY A 14 -5.94 -8.85 15.23
C GLY A 14 -6.93 -7.71 15.05
N GLU A 15 -6.59 -6.55 15.60
CA GLU A 15 -7.43 -5.36 15.56
C GLU A 15 -6.81 -4.28 14.66
N GLY A 16 -7.62 -3.29 14.28
CA GLY A 16 -7.18 -2.10 13.55
C GLY A 16 -6.68 -2.37 12.11
N TRP A 17 -6.05 -1.36 11.53
CA TRP A 17 -5.50 -1.48 10.18
C TRP A 17 -4.24 -2.35 10.15
N LEU A 18 -4.16 -3.23 9.15
CA LEU A 18 -2.92 -3.92 8.78
C LEU A 18 -2.47 -3.41 7.42
N TYR A 19 -1.26 -2.85 7.36
CA TYR A 19 -0.55 -2.56 6.11
C TYR A 19 0.63 -3.52 5.97
N ALA A 20 0.40 -4.67 5.36
CA ALA A 20 1.43 -5.68 5.14
C ALA A 20 2.28 -5.27 3.94
N TRP A 21 3.61 -5.29 4.08
CA TRP A 21 4.51 -4.95 2.99
C TRP A 21 5.82 -5.72 3.06
N ALA A 22 6.50 -5.80 1.92
CA ALA A 22 7.86 -6.29 1.84
C ALA A 22 8.58 -5.67 0.63
N TRP A 23 9.91 -5.58 0.71
CA TRP A 23 10.73 -5.23 -0.44
C TRP A 23 10.60 -6.28 -1.54
N GLU A 24 10.33 -5.81 -2.76
CA GLU A 24 10.59 -6.57 -3.99
C GLU A 24 12.01 -6.31 -4.48
N ASP A 25 12.45 -5.06 -4.36
CA ASP A 25 13.81 -4.60 -4.63
C ASP A 25 14.07 -3.37 -3.78
N GLU A 26 14.83 -3.56 -2.71
CA GLU A 26 15.15 -2.49 -1.78
C GLU A 26 16.02 -1.41 -2.42
N ALA A 27 17.03 -1.78 -3.22
CA ALA A 27 17.90 -0.79 -3.87
C ALA A 27 17.10 0.15 -4.77
N ALA A 28 16.14 -0.38 -5.52
CA ALA A 28 15.26 0.40 -6.39
C ALA A 28 14.01 0.98 -5.70
N GLY A 29 13.80 0.72 -4.41
CA GLY A 29 12.63 1.21 -3.67
C GLY A 29 11.30 0.60 -4.09
N ARG A 30 11.30 -0.62 -4.64
CA ARG A 30 10.10 -1.35 -5.05
C ARG A 30 9.54 -2.17 -3.90
N VAL A 31 8.25 -2.00 -3.62
CA VAL A 31 7.56 -2.62 -2.50
C VAL A 31 6.29 -3.31 -2.99
N ARG A 32 6.06 -4.52 -2.49
CA ARG A 32 4.77 -5.19 -2.55
C ARG A 32 4.00 -4.90 -1.26
N ALA A 33 2.76 -4.42 -1.36
CA ALA A 33 1.93 -4.11 -0.20
C ALA A 33 0.48 -4.60 -0.31
N ARG A 34 -0.16 -4.85 0.82
CA ARG A 34 -1.59 -5.17 0.96
C ARG A 34 -2.17 -4.52 2.20
N ALA A 35 -3.38 -4.00 2.10
CA ALA A 35 -4.00 -3.17 3.13
C ALA A 35 -5.34 -3.74 3.58
N PHE A 36 -5.47 -4.01 4.88
CA PHE A 36 -6.66 -4.62 5.44
C PHE A 36 -7.20 -3.75 6.58
N PRO A 37 -8.39 -3.15 6.44
CA PRO A 37 -8.96 -2.25 7.45
C PRO A 37 -9.46 -2.97 8.71
N ARG A 38 -9.69 -4.30 8.65
CA ARG A 38 -10.24 -5.14 9.73
C ARG A 38 -11.48 -4.54 10.44
N ARG A 39 -12.34 -3.85 9.71
CA ARG A 39 -13.56 -3.20 10.24
C ARG A 39 -14.75 -4.15 10.39
N GLY A 40 -14.52 -5.46 10.33
CA GLY A 40 -15.57 -6.49 10.31
C GLY A 40 -16.38 -6.51 9.01
N GLU A 41 -17.31 -7.46 8.92
CA GLU A 41 -18.15 -7.71 7.75
C GLU A 41 -19.04 -6.51 7.39
N GLU A 42 -19.41 -5.68 8.37
CA GLU A 42 -20.27 -4.49 8.17
C GLU A 42 -19.64 -3.46 7.22
N SER A 43 -18.31 -3.40 7.13
CA SER A 43 -17.63 -2.47 6.23
C SER A 43 -17.65 -2.90 4.75
N GLY A 44 -17.86 -4.19 4.47
CA GLY A 44 -17.79 -4.79 3.13
C GLY A 44 -16.42 -4.75 2.45
N ILE A 45 -15.41 -4.10 3.04
CA ILE A 45 -14.07 -3.93 2.47
C ILE A 45 -13.12 -4.89 3.17
N VAL A 46 -12.88 -6.04 2.54
CA VAL A 46 -11.91 -7.02 3.03
C VAL A 46 -10.49 -6.50 2.86
N GLU A 47 -10.20 -5.93 1.69
CA GLU A 47 -8.91 -5.35 1.32
C GLU A 47 -9.13 -4.03 0.59
N ASP A 48 -8.31 -3.04 0.91
CA ASP A 48 -8.22 -1.79 0.16
C ASP A 48 -7.12 -1.92 -0.90
N GLU A 49 -7.52 -1.75 -2.16
CA GLU A 49 -6.67 -1.95 -3.33
C GLU A 49 -5.64 -0.83 -3.52
N ALA A 50 -5.83 0.35 -2.91
CA ALA A 50 -4.90 1.48 -3.02
C ALA A 50 -5.00 2.47 -1.84
N THR A 51 -4.13 2.32 -0.83
CA THR A 51 -4.18 3.08 0.42
C THR A 51 -3.04 4.11 0.48
N GLY A 52 -3.25 5.28 -0.12
CA GLY A 52 -2.23 6.34 -0.19
C GLY A 52 -1.72 6.82 1.18
N ALA A 53 -2.59 6.92 2.19
CA ALA A 53 -2.17 7.37 3.53
C ALA A 53 -1.14 6.42 4.17
N ALA A 54 -1.34 5.10 4.06
CA ALA A 54 -0.40 4.12 4.59
C ALA A 54 0.91 4.12 3.79
N ALA A 55 0.84 4.27 2.46
CA ALA A 55 2.01 4.41 1.60
C ALA A 55 2.88 5.63 1.96
N MET A 56 2.25 6.78 2.25
CA MET A 56 2.95 7.99 2.69
C MET A 56 3.66 7.77 4.03
N LEU A 57 2.97 7.16 5.00
CA LEU A 57 3.56 6.87 6.32
C LEU A 57 4.73 5.89 6.22
N LEU A 58 4.62 4.87 5.36
CA LEU A 58 5.72 3.93 5.12
C LEU A 58 6.94 4.63 4.51
N SER A 59 6.72 5.51 3.53
CA SER A 59 7.79 6.31 2.90
C SER A 59 8.46 7.26 3.89
N ALA A 60 7.67 7.93 4.74
CA ALA A 60 8.20 8.75 5.82
C ALA A 60 9.01 7.93 6.82
N HIS A 61 8.51 6.76 7.23
CA HIS A 61 9.17 5.87 8.18
C HIS A 61 10.52 5.36 7.66
N LEU A 62 10.59 5.01 6.37
CA LEU A 62 11.81 4.53 5.73
C LEU A 62 12.72 5.67 5.24
N GLY A 63 12.26 6.92 5.31
CA GLY A 63 13.03 8.10 4.89
C GLY A 63 13.38 8.12 3.41
N ARG A 64 12.57 7.49 2.53
CA ARG A 64 12.87 7.40 1.10
C ARG A 64 11.65 7.28 0.20
N ALA A 65 11.84 7.61 -1.07
CA ALA A 65 10.85 7.42 -2.11
C ALA A 65 10.57 5.93 -2.36
N LEU A 66 9.30 5.59 -2.63
CA LEU A 66 8.86 4.22 -2.87
C LEU A 66 8.02 4.12 -4.16
N ASN A 67 8.15 2.99 -4.83
CA ASN A 67 7.26 2.54 -5.89
C ASN A 67 6.53 1.29 -5.40
N ILE A 68 5.28 1.47 -4.97
CA ILE A 68 4.50 0.46 -4.26
C ILE A 68 3.49 -0.17 -5.22
N THR A 69 3.56 -1.49 -5.36
CA THR A 69 2.49 -2.30 -5.96
C THR A 69 1.55 -2.77 -4.85
N GLN A 70 0.35 -2.20 -4.78
CA GLN A 70 -0.65 -2.53 -3.76
C GLN A 70 -1.83 -3.35 -4.32
N GLY A 71 -2.36 -4.26 -3.49
CA GLY A 71 -3.58 -5.01 -3.80
C GLY A 71 -3.41 -5.81 -5.09
N ARG A 72 -4.38 -5.77 -5.99
CA ARG A 72 -4.39 -6.47 -7.28
C ARG A 72 -3.52 -5.82 -8.37
N GLY A 73 -2.77 -4.78 -8.04
CA GLY A 73 -1.80 -4.16 -8.96
C GLY A 73 -1.87 -2.64 -9.07
N SER A 74 -2.49 -1.96 -8.11
CA SER A 74 -2.43 -0.50 -8.03
C SER A 74 -0.99 -0.04 -7.85
N GLN A 75 -0.57 0.99 -8.58
CA GLN A 75 0.73 1.62 -8.37
C GLN A 75 0.57 2.91 -7.57
N ILE A 76 1.26 2.98 -6.43
CA ILE A 76 1.37 4.17 -5.60
C ILE A 76 2.84 4.60 -5.57
N LEU A 77 3.07 5.86 -5.91
CA LEU A 77 4.39 6.50 -5.88
C LEU A 77 4.42 7.47 -4.70
N THR A 78 5.50 7.42 -3.92
CA THR A 78 5.70 8.35 -2.81
C THR A 78 7.11 8.91 -2.81
N ALA A 79 7.26 10.16 -2.37
CA ALA A 79 8.55 10.83 -2.24
C ALA A 79 8.56 11.77 -1.02
N PRO A 80 9.42 11.54 -0.01
CA PRO A 80 9.60 12.49 1.08
C PRO A 80 10.28 13.75 0.58
N ALA A 81 9.83 14.91 1.06
CA ALA A 81 10.41 16.21 0.78
C ALA A 81 11.19 16.76 2.00
N PRO A 82 12.14 17.71 1.78
CA PRO A 82 12.94 18.27 2.88
C PRO A 82 12.15 19.04 3.95
N ASP A 83 10.91 19.47 3.64
CA ASP A 83 10.02 20.18 4.55
C ASP A 83 9.22 19.25 5.48
N GLY A 84 9.48 17.94 5.42
CA GLY A 84 8.79 16.93 6.22
C GLY A 84 7.46 16.45 5.61
N THR A 85 7.10 16.93 4.42
CA THR A 85 5.95 16.40 3.66
C THR A 85 6.30 15.14 2.88
N VAL A 86 5.28 14.41 2.42
CA VAL A 86 5.43 13.27 1.50
C VAL A 86 4.49 13.49 0.32
N GLU A 87 5.05 13.57 -0.88
CA GLU A 87 4.27 13.55 -2.11
C GLU A 87 3.68 12.17 -2.33
N VAL A 88 2.46 12.10 -2.86
CA VAL A 88 1.80 10.85 -3.25
C VAL A 88 1.17 10.99 -4.63
N GLY A 89 1.36 9.97 -5.46
CA GLY A 89 0.82 9.92 -6.81
C GLY A 89 0.58 8.49 -7.28
N GLY A 90 0.00 8.37 -8.47
CA GLY A 90 -0.31 7.09 -9.09
C GLY A 90 -0.87 7.28 -10.49
N ARG A 91 -1.06 6.17 -11.20
CA ARG A 91 -1.72 6.19 -12.50
C ARG A 91 -3.20 5.92 -12.32
N VAL A 92 -4.02 6.63 -13.10
CA VAL A 92 -5.47 6.46 -13.13
C VAL A 92 -5.91 6.15 -14.54
N LEU A 93 -6.94 5.31 -14.66
CA LEU A 93 -7.64 5.06 -15.91
C LEU A 93 -9.08 5.51 -15.73
N MET A 94 -9.62 6.19 -16.74
CA MET A 94 -11.04 6.52 -16.74
C MET A 94 -11.83 5.23 -16.91
N ALA A 95 -12.62 4.86 -15.90
CA ALA A 95 -13.58 3.79 -16.05
C ALA A 95 -14.73 4.29 -16.93
N ALA A 96 -14.94 3.66 -18.08
CA ALA A 96 -16.13 3.93 -18.88
C ALA A 96 -17.37 3.57 -18.04
N ARG A 97 -18.34 4.49 -17.95
CA ARG A 97 -19.67 4.14 -17.46
C ARG A 97 -20.31 3.20 -18.48
N GLY A 98 -20.59 1.97 -18.07
CA GLY A 98 -21.55 1.10 -18.74
C GLY A 98 -22.97 1.61 -18.56
#